data_AF-A0A525D412-F1
#
_entry.id   AF-A0A525D412-F1
#
_cell.length_a   1.000
_cell.length_b   1.000
_cell.length_c   1.000
_cell.angle_alpha   90.00
_cell.angle_beta   90.00
_cell.angle_gamma   90.00
#
_symmetry.space_group_name_H-M   'P 1'
#
loop_
_entity.id
_entity.type
_entity.pdbx_description
1 polymer ?
#
loop_
_entity_poly.entity_id
_entity_poly.type
_entity_poly.pdbx_seq_one_letter_code
_entity_poly.pdbx_strand_id
1 'polypeptide(L)'
;MGTCINHPDRETNTICMKHGIYQCGECMACRDPDMYCKFRPACLIHFNSKKGFDEATIDNCEKKKPLGGQRIIGNGHLPNSPKKEINHVAITE
;
A
#
# COMPACT_ATOMS: atom_id res chain seq x y z
N MET A 1 -0.26 -26.59 -7.03
CA MET A 1 -0.13 -25.14 -7.23
C MET A 1 -0.03 -24.90 -8.74
N GLY A 2 -0.67 -23.88 -9.29
CA GLY A 2 -0.82 -23.70 -10.75
C GLY A 2 0.08 -22.60 -11.31
N THR A 3 0.37 -22.63 -12.60
CA THR A 3 1.14 -21.57 -13.28
C THR A 3 0.22 -20.54 -13.93
N CYS A 4 0.67 -19.30 -14.00
CA CYS A 4 -0.12 -18.24 -14.63
C CYS A 4 -0.32 -18.53 -16.12
N ILE A 5 -1.54 -18.33 -16.63
CA ILE A 5 -1.86 -18.51 -18.06
C ILE A 5 -1.03 -17.62 -19.01
N ASN A 6 -0.56 -16.45 -18.54
CA ASN A 6 0.25 -15.51 -19.31
C ASN A 6 1.75 -15.65 -19.00
N HIS A 7 2.10 -16.26 -17.88
CA HIS A 7 3.48 -16.41 -17.43
C HIS A 7 3.72 -17.86 -16.98
N PRO A 8 4.18 -18.74 -17.90
CA PRO A 8 4.48 -20.13 -17.55
C PRO A 8 5.65 -20.25 -16.56
N ASP A 9 6.48 -19.22 -16.48
CA ASP A 9 7.63 -19.12 -15.57
C ASP A 9 7.22 -18.83 -14.12
N ARG A 10 5.98 -18.39 -13.89
CA ARG A 10 5.50 -17.99 -12.56
C ARG A 10 4.46 -18.95 -12.01
N GLU A 11 4.78 -19.53 -10.87
CA GLU A 11 3.83 -20.24 -10.02
C GLU A 11 2.95 -19.27 -9.23
N THR A 12 1.66 -19.58 -9.14
CA THR A 12 0.67 -18.72 -8.51
C THR A 12 -0.36 -19.55 -7.75
N ASN A 13 -0.83 -19.02 -6.63
CA ASN A 13 -1.88 -19.65 -5.83
C ASN A 13 -3.25 -18.99 -6.02
N THR A 14 -3.32 -17.98 -6.89
CA THR A 14 -4.54 -17.23 -7.14
C THR A 14 -5.27 -17.74 -8.37
N ILE A 15 -6.42 -18.36 -8.10
CA ILE A 15 -7.30 -18.95 -9.11
C ILE A 15 -8.58 -18.14 -9.26
N CYS A 16 -8.98 -17.90 -10.50
CA CYS A 16 -10.32 -17.41 -10.81
C CYS A 16 -11.31 -18.56 -10.65
N MET A 17 -12.10 -18.58 -9.59
CA MET A 17 -13.09 -19.65 -9.34
C MET A 17 -14.20 -19.73 -10.41
N LYS A 18 -14.45 -18.65 -11.16
CA LYS A 18 -15.43 -18.62 -12.25
C LYS A 18 -14.97 -19.43 -13.47
N HIS A 19 -13.69 -19.28 -13.84
CA HIS A 19 -13.13 -19.88 -15.06
C HIS A 19 -12.12 -21.00 -14.80
N GLY A 20 -11.75 -21.24 -13.54
CA GLY A 20 -10.76 -22.25 -13.16
C GLY A 20 -9.31 -21.93 -13.59
N ILE A 21 -9.00 -20.67 -13.91
CA ILE A 21 -7.69 -20.25 -14.43
C ILE A 21 -6.80 -19.65 -13.34
N TYR A 22 -5.49 -19.92 -13.42
CA TYR A 22 -4.49 -19.35 -12.52
C TYR A 22 -3.93 -18.04 -13.10
N GLN A 23 -3.85 -17.01 -12.26
CA GLN A 23 -3.36 -15.69 -12.64
C GLN A 23 -2.39 -15.16 -11.57
N CYS A 24 -1.26 -14.62 -12.01
CA CYS A 24 -0.31 -13.92 -11.14
C CYS A 24 -0.88 -12.57 -10.72
N GLY A 25 -0.28 -11.92 -9.72
CA GLY A 25 -0.73 -10.62 -9.21
C GLY A 25 -0.82 -9.52 -10.28
N GLU A 26 0.03 -9.58 -11.31
CA GLU A 26 0.03 -8.63 -12.43
C GLU A 26 -1.09 -8.92 -13.45
N CYS A 27 -1.35 -10.20 -13.72
CA CYS A 27 -2.41 -10.65 -14.63
C CYS A 27 -3.77 -10.78 -13.92
N MET A 28 -3.88 -10.33 -12.67
CA MET A 28 -5.04 -10.54 -11.82
C MET A 28 -6.21 -9.61 -12.20
N ALA A 29 -6.76 -9.81 -13.40
CA ALA A 29 -7.91 -9.09 -13.90
C ALA A 29 -9.10 -10.04 -14.08
N CYS A 30 -10.31 -9.55 -13.77
CA CYS A 30 -11.54 -10.26 -14.08
C CYS A 30 -11.80 -10.15 -15.60
N ARG A 31 -11.92 -11.27 -16.31
CA ARG A 31 -12.24 -11.27 -17.75
C ARG A 31 -13.64 -10.74 -18.06
N ASP A 32 -14.61 -11.08 -17.20
CA ASP A 32 -16.00 -10.66 -17.36
C ASP A 32 -16.50 -9.97 -16.08
N PRO A 33 -16.10 -8.70 -15.84
CA PRO A 33 -16.52 -7.97 -14.66
C PRO A 33 -18.02 -7.61 -14.69
N ASP A 34 -18.60 -7.45 -15.87
CA ASP A 34 -20.00 -7.07 -16.07
C ASP A 34 -20.98 -8.23 -15.81
N MET A 35 -20.52 -9.48 -16.02
CA MET A 35 -21.34 -10.66 -15.74
C MET A 35 -21.42 -10.97 -14.24
N TYR A 36 -22.59 -11.46 -13.82
CA TYR A 36 -22.78 -11.96 -12.46
C TYR A 36 -21.82 -13.13 -12.17
N CYS A 37 -21.14 -13.05 -11.02
CA CYS A 37 -20.24 -14.10 -10.55
C CYS A 37 -20.59 -14.44 -9.10
N LYS A 38 -20.98 -15.70 -8.85
CA LYS A 38 -21.35 -16.18 -7.50
C LYS A 38 -20.21 -16.08 -6.48
N PHE A 39 -18.96 -16.10 -6.95
CA PHE A 39 -17.77 -16.05 -6.10
C PHE A 39 -17.27 -14.63 -5.84
N ARG A 40 -17.96 -13.59 -6.34
CA ARG A 40 -17.56 -12.19 -6.19
C ARG A 40 -17.24 -11.74 -4.74
N PRO A 41 -17.98 -12.14 -3.68
CA PRO A 41 -17.63 -11.77 -2.32
C PRO A 41 -16.33 -12.41 -1.80
N ALA A 42 -15.92 -13.55 -2.36
CA ALA A 42 -14.70 -14.28 -1.97
C ALA A 42 -13.55 -14.12 -2.99
N CYS A 43 -13.77 -13.39 -4.09
CA CYS A 43 -12.82 -13.33 -5.19
C CYS A 43 -11.72 -12.30 -4.93
N LEU A 44 -10.51 -12.77 -4.66
CA LEU A 44 -9.31 -11.94 -4.51
C LEU A 44 -9.05 -11.06 -5.74
N ILE A 45 -9.33 -11.57 -6.94
CA ILE A 45 -9.14 -10.85 -8.21
C ILE A 45 -10.00 -9.60 -8.27
N HIS A 46 -11.31 -9.75 -8.00
CA HIS A 46 -12.25 -8.63 -8.04
C HIS A 46 -11.97 -7.61 -6.94
N PHE A 47 -11.62 -8.08 -5.74
CA PHE A 47 -11.25 -7.22 -4.63
C PHE A 47 -10.02 -6.37 -4.95
N ASN A 48 -9.00 -6.97 -5.58
CA ASN A 48 -7.79 -6.25 -5.95
C ASN A 48 -8.04 -5.24 -7.08
N SER A 49 -8.87 -5.58 -8.08
CA SER A 49 -9.23 -4.63 -9.15
C SER A 49 -10.07 -3.43 -8.67
N LYS A 50 -10.87 -3.59 -7.60
CA LYS A 50 -11.72 -2.51 -7.07
C LYS A 50 -10.97 -1.54 -6.16
N LYS A 51 -9.80 -1.93 -5.64
CA LYS A 51 -8.91 -1.06 -4.87
C LYS A 51 -8.07 -0.17 -5.79
N GLY A 52 -8.73 0.71 -6.53
CA GLY A 52 -8.16 2.06 -6.66
C GLY A 52 -8.25 2.66 -5.26
N PHE A 53 -7.12 3.02 -4.65
CA PHE A 53 -7.16 3.80 -3.42
C PHE A 53 -7.75 5.17 -3.78
N ASP A 54 -9.08 5.29 -3.76
CA ASP A 54 -9.71 6.56 -3.52
C ASP A 54 -9.21 7.00 -2.14
N GLU A 55 -8.32 7.99 -2.15
CA GLU A 55 -7.82 8.73 -1.00
C GLU A 55 -8.99 9.47 -0.33
N ALA A 56 -9.87 8.72 0.33
CA ALA A 56 -10.99 9.26 1.07
C ALA A 56 -11.26 8.41 2.31
N THR A 57 -10.99 9.05 3.45
CA THR A 57 -11.50 8.75 4.79
C THR A 57 -11.03 7.45 5.44
N ILE A 58 -9.81 7.51 6.01
CA ILE A 58 -9.64 6.99 7.37
C ILE A 58 -10.49 7.90 8.27
N ASP A 59 -11.77 7.59 8.42
CA ASP A 59 -12.56 8.13 9.51
C ASP A 59 -13.32 7.00 10.21
N ASN A 60 -13.00 6.88 11.49
CA ASN A 60 -13.66 6.14 12.55
C ASN A 60 -13.61 4.61 12.54
N CYS A 61 -12.72 4.04 13.36
CA CYS A 61 -13.16 3.56 14.69
C CYS A 61 -11.96 3.26 15.62
N GLU A 62 -12.09 3.69 16.88
CA GLU A 62 -11.26 3.41 18.06
C GLU A 62 -9.89 4.11 18.21
N LYS A 63 -9.91 5.32 18.81
CA LYS A 63 -9.10 5.60 20.01
C LYS A 63 -9.92 6.40 21.03
N LYS A 64 -9.92 5.89 22.25
CA LYS A 64 -10.71 6.32 23.40
C LYS A 64 -10.13 7.57 24.09
N LYS A 65 -11.04 8.28 24.77
CA LYS A 65 -10.91 9.24 25.91
C LYS A 65 -10.78 10.75 25.58
N PRO A 66 -11.72 11.59 26.09
CA PRO A 66 -11.47 13.01 26.27
C PRO A 66 -10.74 13.21 27.59
N LEU A 67 -9.52 13.76 27.55
CA LEU A 67 -8.85 14.30 28.74
C LEU A 67 -8.31 15.68 28.37
N GLY A 68 -8.86 16.69 29.05
CA GLY A 68 -8.72 18.10 28.73
C GLY A 68 -7.32 18.66 28.95
N GLY A 69 -7.20 19.95 28.60
CA GLY A 69 -6.05 20.75 28.96
C GLY A 69 -5.70 21.81 27.92
N GLN A 70 -6.58 22.79 27.70
CA GLN A 70 -6.18 24.07 27.13
C GLN A 70 -5.30 24.81 28.15
N ARG A 71 -4.02 25.08 27.82
CA ARG A 71 -3.39 26.37 28.13
C ARG A 71 -2.02 26.58 27.45
N ILE A 72 -2.08 27.52 26.49
CA ILE A 72 -1.22 28.69 26.24
C ILE A 72 0.32 28.55 26.08
N ILE A 73 0.73 29.05 24.91
CA ILE A 73 1.95 29.78 24.52
C ILE A 73 3.08 29.95 25.55
N GLY A 74 4.29 29.56 25.14
CA GLY A 74 5.54 29.94 25.79
C GLY A 74 6.69 29.96 24.79
N ASN A 75 7.17 31.16 24.47
CA ASN A 75 8.36 31.45 23.66
C ASN A 75 9.62 30.70 24.15
N GLY A 76 10.51 30.34 23.21
CA GLY A 76 11.88 29.91 23.52
C GLY A 76 12.65 29.60 22.23
N HIS A 77 13.20 30.63 21.58
CA HIS A 77 14.65 30.90 21.56
C HIS A 77 15.46 29.82 20.82
N LEU A 78 15.93 30.17 19.61
CA LEU A 78 16.99 29.46 18.90
C LEU A 78 18.35 29.85 19.51
N PRO A 79 19.19 28.88 19.93
CA PRO A 79 20.62 29.11 19.94
C PRO A 79 21.32 28.28 18.85
N ASN A 80 21.95 29.04 17.96
CA ASN A 80 23.15 28.79 17.16
C ASN A 80 23.85 27.42 17.37
N SER A 81 23.93 26.62 16.30
CA SER A 81 24.89 25.50 16.24
C SER A 81 26.07 25.87 15.33
N PRO A 82 27.32 25.73 15.79
CA PRO A 82 28.51 26.08 15.01
C PRO A 82 28.79 25.02 13.94
N LYS A 83 28.96 25.45 12.69
CA LYS A 83 29.45 24.59 11.60
C LYS A 83 30.95 24.35 11.83
N LYS A 84 31.31 23.18 12.36
CA LYS A 84 32.71 22.69 12.28
C LYS A 84 32.95 22.18 10.87
N GLU A 85 33.64 23.00 10.09
CA GLU A 85 34.24 22.66 8.81
C GLU A 85 35.37 21.65 9.06
N ILE A 86 35.19 20.41 8.62
CA ILE A 86 36.22 19.38 8.64
C ILE A 86 36.87 19.36 7.26
N ASN A 87 38.15 19.75 7.24
CA ASN A 87 39.02 19.84 6.07
C ASN A 87 39.11 18.51 5.32
N HIS A 88 38.80 18.51 4.02
CA HIS A 88 39.21 17.45 3.10
C HIS A 88 40.57 17.79 2.51
N VAL A 89 41.60 17.11 3.01
CA VAL A 89 42.92 17.02 2.38
C VAL A 89 42.75 16.17 1.11
N ALA A 90 42.92 16.79 -0.06
CA ALA A 90 43.14 16.07 -1.31
C ALA A 90 44.62 16.24 -1.68
N ILE A 91 45.37 15.17 -1.44
CA ILE A 91 46.73 14.97 -1.91
C ILE A 91 46.63 14.76 -3.43
N THR A 92 47.28 15.60 -4.21
CA THR A 92 47.59 15.31 -5.61
C THR A 92 49.09 15.20 -5.72
N GLU A 93 49.55 14.01 -6.13
CA GLU A 93 50.91 13.74 -6.60
C GLU A 93 51.18 14.42 -7.94
#